data_AF-A0A9D9X3Z9-F1
#
_entry.id   AF-A0A9D9X3Z9-F1
#
_cell.length_a   1.000
_cell.length_b   1.000
_cell.length_c   1.000
_cell.angle_alpha   90.00
_cell.angle_beta   90.00
_cell.angle_gamma   90.00
#
_symmetry.space_group_name_H-M   'P 1'
#
loop_
_entity.id
_entity.type
_entity.pdbx_description
1 polymer ?
#
loop_
_entity_poly.entity_id
_entity_poly.type
_entity_poly.pdbx_seq_one_letter_code
_entity_poly.pdbx_strand_id
1 'polypeptide(L)' 'MIWNSWTEFVAMGGYGLYVWGSFGVTAAVIAAEVWAVAARRRALIRLEHGARGADLGET' A
#
# COMPACT_ATOMS: atom_id res chain seq x y z
N MET A 1 -2.79 -37.58 12.30
CA MET A 1 -3.25 -36.23 12.67
C MET A 1 -2.01 -35.41 12.96
N ILE A 2 -1.45 -34.69 11.97
CA ILE A 2 -0.15 -34.01 12.12
C ILE A 2 -0.22 -32.57 11.59
N TRP A 3 -1.19 -31.84 12.12
CA TRP A 3 -1.27 -30.39 11.99
C TRP A 3 -1.25 -29.85 13.41
N ASN A 4 -0.07 -29.88 14.03
CA ASN A 4 0.02 -29.75 15.48
C ASN A 4 0.08 -28.31 15.99
N SER A 5 0.40 -27.29 15.19
CA SER A 5 0.22 -25.89 15.59
C SER A 5 0.49 -24.89 14.47
N TRP A 6 -0.39 -23.88 14.34
CA TRP A 6 -0.11 -22.63 13.61
C TRP A 6 1.22 -21.99 14.03
N THR A 7 1.60 -22.18 15.29
CA THR A 7 2.85 -21.72 15.89
C THR A 7 4.09 -22.30 15.19
N GLU A 8 4.10 -23.56 14.75
CA GLU A 8 5.24 -24.16 14.02
C GLU A 8 5.34 -23.66 12.57
N PHE A 9 4.23 -23.21 12.00
CA PHE A 9 4.21 -22.63 10.65
C PHE A 9 4.73 -21.19 10.64
N VAL A 10 4.46 -20.43 11.71
CA VAL A 10 5.00 -19.08 11.90
C VAL A 10 6.43 -19.15 12.43
N ALA A 11 6.73 -20.08 13.32
CA ALA A 11 8.05 -20.35 13.87
C ALA A 11 8.68 -21.59 13.21
N MET A 12 8.71 -21.63 11.87
CA MET A 12 9.39 -22.68 11.08
C MET A 12 10.89 -22.73 11.41
N GLY A 13 11.26 -23.33 12.55
CA GLY A 13 12.64 -23.65 12.94
C GLY A 13 13.68 -22.53 12.83
N GLY A 14 13.28 -21.26 12.88
CA GLY A 14 14.17 -20.09 12.71
C GLY A 14 14.06 -19.34 11.37
N TYR A 15 13.43 -19.90 10.34
CA TYR A 15 13.29 -19.27 9.02
C TYR A 15 12.02 -18.42 8.84
N GLY A 16 11.06 -18.51 9.76
CA GLY A 16 9.81 -17.76 9.69
C GLY A 16 10.01 -16.23 9.59
N LEU A 17 11.02 -15.70 10.29
CA LEU A 17 11.40 -14.28 10.22
C LEU A 17 11.77 -13.83 8.80
N TYR A 18 12.48 -14.66 8.04
CA TYR A 18 12.85 -14.35 6.65
C TYR A 18 11.65 -14.39 5.71
N VAL A 19 10.78 -15.40 5.86
CA VAL A 19 9.60 -15.57 5.01
C VAL A 19 8.63 -14.43 5.26
N TRP A 20 8.16 -14.29 6.50
CA TRP A 20 7.20 -13.25 6.88
C TRP A 20 7.77 -11.84 6.72
N GLY A 21 9.07 -11.65 6.98
CA GLY A 21 9.77 -10.39 6.72
C GLY A 21 9.77 -10.03 5.23
N SER A 22 10.06 -10.97 4.34
CA SER A 22 10.05 -10.74 2.89
C SER A 22 8.65 -10.43 2.36
N PHE A 23 7.63 -11.14 2.84
CA PHE A 23 6.23 -10.82 2.55
C PHE A 23 5.83 -9.44 3.08
N GLY A 24 6.27 -9.08 4.29
CA GLY A 24 6.04 -7.76 4.88
C GLY A 24 6.68 -6.63 4.07
N VAL A 25 7.94 -6.79 3.65
CA VAL A 25 8.64 -5.84 2.78
C VAL A 25 7.93 -5.71 1.44
N THR A 26 7.53 -6.84 0.83
CA THR A 26 6.80 -6.83 -0.45
C THR A 26 5.47 -6.11 -0.32
N ALA A 27 4.69 -6.40 0.72
CA ALA A 27 3.43 -5.72 0.99
C ALA A 27 3.63 -4.22 1.25
N ALA A 28 4.70 -3.83 1.96
CA ALA A 28 5.03 -2.43 2.20
C ALA A 28 5.35 -1.68 0.90
N VAL A 29 6.12 -2.28 -0.01
CA VAL A 29 6.43 -1.68 -1.32
C VAL A 29 5.15 -1.51 -2.14
N ILE A 30 4.30 -2.55 -2.22
CA ILE A 30 3.01 -2.45 -2.92
C ILE A 30 2.14 -1.35 -2.32
N ALA A 31 2.04 -1.27 -0.99
CA ALA A 31 1.28 -0.23 -0.32
C ALA A 31 1.82 1.18 -0.61
N ALA A 32 3.15 1.34 -0.65
CA ALA A 32 3.80 2.60 -0.99
C ALA A 32 3.49 3.03 -2.43
N GLU A 33 3.58 2.11 -3.40
CA GLU A 33 3.24 2.37 -4.80
C GLU A 33 1.76 2.77 -4.96
N VAL A 34 0.85 2.02 -4.33
CA VAL A 34 -0.59 2.32 -4.34
C VAL A 34 -0.86 3.70 -3.73
N TRP A 35 -0.18 4.03 -2.62
CA TRP A 35 -0.32 5.33 -1.99
C TRP A 35 0.23 6.44 -2.90
N ALA A 36 1.40 6.28 -3.49
CA ALA A 36 1.98 7.27 -4.41
C ALA A 36 1.04 7.55 -5.59
N VAL A 37 0.48 6.50 -6.19
CA VAL A 37 -0.51 6.63 -7.29
C VAL A 37 -1.79 7.32 -6.80
N ALA A 38 -2.31 6.94 -5.64
CA ALA A 38 -3.51 7.55 -5.06
C ALA A 38 -3.29 9.04 -4.73
N ALA A 39 -2.13 9.40 -4.20
CA ALA A 39 -1.74 10.78 -3.91
C ALA A 39 -1.66 11.62 -5.19
N ARG A 40 -1.06 11.08 -6.26
CA ARG A 40 -0.99 11.73 -7.57
C ARG A 40 -2.38 11.97 -8.15
N ARG A 41 -3.28 10.97 -8.09
CA ARG A 41 -4.68 11.12 -8.54
C ARG A 41 -5.40 12.23 -7.79
N ARG A 42 -5.25 12.29 -6.47
CA ARG A 42 -5.84 13.37 -5.65
C ARG A 42 -5.28 14.75 -6.00
N ALA A 43 -4.00 14.84 -6.33
CA ALA A 43 -3.40 16.10 -6.76
C ALA A 43 -3.96 16.60 -8.10
N LEU A 44 -4.11 15.71 -9.09
CA LEU A 44 -4.72 16.05 -10.38
C LEU A 44 -6.17 16.50 -10.25
N ILE A 45 -6.97 15.79 -9.45
CA ILE A 45 -8.37 16.16 -9.20
C ILE A 45 -8.46 17.56 -8.55
N ARG A 46 -7.55 17.90 -7.62
CA ARG A 46 -7.52 19.23 -7.01
C ARG A 46 -7.18 20.34 -8.01
N LEU A 47 -6.26 20.08 -8.95
CA LEU A 47 -5.92 21.03 -10.01
C LEU A 47 -7.10 21.27 -10.96
N GLU A 48 -7.82 20.23 -11.35
CA GLU A 48 -9.00 20.36 -12.23
C GLU A 48 -10.11 21.19 -11.58
N HIS A 49 -10.37 21.01 -10.28
CA HIS A 49 -11.37 21.81 -9.56
C HIS A 49 -10.91 23.27 -9.39
N GLY A 50 -9.62 23.52 -9.15
CA GLY A 50 -9.07 24.87 -9.05
C GLY A 50 -9.11 25.61 -10.39
N ALA A 51 -8.77 24.95 -11.50
CA ALA A 51 -8.78 25.54 -12.83
C ALA A 51 -10.20 25.87 -13.32
N ARG A 52 -11.18 25.00 -13.06
CA ARG A 52 -12.60 25.28 -13.37
C ARG A 52 -13.20 26.41 -12.53
N GLY A 53 -12.76 26.53 -11.27
CA GLY A 53 -13.20 27.63 -10.40
C GLY A 53 -12.63 28.99 -10.80
N ALA A 54 -11.42 29.03 -11.34
CA ALA A 54 -10.80 30.25 -11.86
C ALA A 54 -11.49 30.74 -13.15
N ASP A 55 -11.82 29.83 -14.07
CA ASP A 55 -12.48 30.14 -15.36
C ASP A 55 -13.90 30.71 -15.21
N LEU A 56 -14.65 30.28 -14.18
CA LEU A 56 -16.01 30.77 -13.91
C LEU A 56 -16.05 32.11 -13.14
N GLY A 57 -14.90 32.57 -12.63
CA GLY A 57 -14.79 33.83 -11.88
C GLY A 57 -14.41 35.04 -12.73
N GLU A 58 -14.10 34.85 -14.02
CA GLU A 58 -13.61 35.90 -14.93
C GLU A 58 -14.66 36.43 -15.95
N THR A 59 -15.95 36.10 -15.80
CA THR A 59 -17.04 36.62 -16.67
C THR A 59 -17.98 37.60 -15.97
#